data_AF-A0A2V2W860-F1
#
_entry.id   AF-A0A2V2W860-F1
#
_cell.length_a   1.000
_cell.length_b   1.000
_cell.length_c   1.000
_cell.angle_alpha   90.00
_cell.angle_beta   90.00
_cell.angle_gamma   90.00
#
_symmetry.space_group_name_H-M   'P 1'
#
loop_
_entity.id
_entity.type
_entity.pdbx_description
1 polymer ?
#
loop_
_entity_poly.entity_id
_entity_poly.type
_entity_poly.pdbx_seq_one_letter_code
_entity_poly.pdbx_strand_id
1 'polypeptide(L)'
;MSCGRKRVQGGNVETQASAVPQGNGRRRARLELEGVTDQPAATRKRVKEARRPEWTMSSTVRDTLLEGSTGMTNMKLNDFLWDYVGGGAAVDEDHNVTIDVLFQEPDDYVHDQRLLDKIVNLTEHQELEGRRVLLEATTSLEGEGVFILEEWRNIERKDTVTLLAREKLDKVLTQVLEEKMLEAKGRAWQQQKLEFTISTNIEEVLLKDSPCFMAIKLNDFLALKLCGRGVLDTNRKVLLEEFFRDPTKYIRDAGVLVEKQALVYYVWMDIAV
;
A
#
# COMPACT_ATOMS: atom_id res chain seq x y z
N MET A 1 -35.28 -73.64 35.44
CA MET A 1 -36.44 -74.07 34.63
C MET A 1 -35.96 -74.25 33.19
N SER A 2 -36.07 -75.48 32.69
CA SER A 2 -35.65 -75.88 31.34
C SER A 2 -36.83 -75.78 30.36
N CYS A 3 -36.55 -76.07 29.09
CA CYS A 3 -37.43 -76.21 27.90
C CYS A 3 -37.44 -74.99 26.96
N GLY A 4 -37.19 -75.09 25.65
CA GLY A 4 -36.93 -76.23 24.75
C GLY A 4 -36.51 -75.67 23.35
N ARG A 5 -35.57 -76.28 22.62
CA ARG A 5 -35.74 -77.17 21.43
C ARG A 5 -36.83 -76.67 20.44
N LYS A 6 -36.61 -76.50 19.12
CA LYS A 6 -36.12 -77.45 18.09
C LYS A 6 -36.02 -76.70 16.72
N ARG A 7 -34.91 -76.83 15.98
CA ARG A 7 -34.69 -77.45 14.62
C ARG A 7 -35.30 -76.80 13.35
N VAL A 8 -34.48 -76.79 12.29
CA VAL A 8 -34.62 -77.31 10.89
C VAL A 8 -33.78 -76.37 9.98
N GLN A 9 -32.60 -76.69 9.44
CA GLN A 9 -32.16 -77.66 8.40
C GLN A 9 -32.63 -77.35 6.95
N GLY A 10 -31.65 -77.14 6.04
CA GLY A 10 -31.76 -77.02 4.58
C GLY A 10 -31.05 -75.75 4.08
N GLY A 11 -29.94 -75.73 3.33
CA GLY A 11 -29.28 -76.75 2.50
C GLY A 11 -29.40 -76.37 1.01
N ASN A 12 -28.39 -75.70 0.43
CA ASN A 12 -28.04 -75.75 -1.00
C ASN A 12 -26.62 -75.15 -1.22
N VAL A 13 -25.60 -75.99 -1.44
CA VAL A 13 -24.87 -76.25 -2.72
C VAL A 13 -24.11 -75.00 -3.22
N GLU A 14 -22.82 -74.86 -2.89
CA GLU A 14 -21.64 -75.31 -3.67
C GLU A 14 -21.45 -74.59 -5.02
N THR A 15 -20.39 -73.79 -5.16
CA THR A 15 -19.39 -73.99 -6.24
C THR A 15 -18.03 -73.35 -5.84
N GLN A 16 -17.00 -74.19 -5.93
CA GLN A 16 -15.54 -73.98 -5.88
C GLN A 16 -15.03 -73.08 -7.02
N ALA A 17 -13.78 -72.61 -7.20
CA ALA A 17 -12.51 -72.54 -6.47
C ALA A 17 -11.52 -71.72 -7.34
N SER A 18 -10.49 -71.12 -6.74
CA SER A 18 -9.06 -71.13 -7.17
C SER A 18 -8.29 -70.11 -6.30
N ALA A 19 -7.50 -70.54 -5.30
CA ALA A 19 -6.06 -70.83 -5.39
C ALA A 19 -5.22 -69.59 -5.81
N VAL A 20 -4.21 -69.07 -5.10
CA VAL A 20 -3.31 -69.51 -4.00
C VAL A 20 -2.59 -68.25 -3.43
N PRO A 21 -1.94 -68.32 -2.25
CA PRO A 21 -1.69 -67.20 -1.32
C PRO A 21 -0.21 -66.78 -1.20
N GLN A 22 0.08 -65.63 -0.58
CA GLN A 22 1.25 -65.38 0.29
C GLN A 22 1.29 -63.93 0.77
N GLY A 23 1.08 -63.66 2.06
CA GLY A 23 2.16 -63.12 2.89
C GLY A 23 1.62 -62.23 4.01
N ASN A 24 1.40 -62.83 5.18
CA ASN A 24 1.11 -62.16 6.46
C ASN A 24 2.31 -61.33 6.93
N GLY A 25 2.05 -60.23 7.67
CA GLY A 25 3.02 -59.80 8.70
C GLY A 25 3.15 -58.31 9.01
N ARG A 26 2.10 -57.72 9.60
CA ARG A 26 2.19 -56.92 10.84
C ARG A 26 3.43 -56.02 11.02
N ARG A 27 3.26 -54.70 10.83
CA ARG A 27 3.79 -53.65 11.73
C ARG A 27 3.10 -52.30 11.48
N ARG A 28 2.14 -52.01 12.36
CA ARG A 28 1.59 -50.68 12.60
C ARG A 28 2.64 -49.92 13.42
N ALA A 29 3.28 -48.90 12.86
CA ALA A 29 4.11 -47.95 13.60
C ALA A 29 3.40 -46.61 13.62
N ARG A 30 2.72 -46.37 14.74
CA ARG A 30 2.31 -45.07 15.24
C ARG A 30 3.59 -44.29 15.56
N LEU A 31 3.77 -43.11 14.96
CA LEU A 31 4.67 -42.09 15.49
C LEU A 31 3.83 -40.85 15.72
N GLU A 32 3.69 -40.56 17.00
CA GLU A 32 2.97 -39.45 17.59
C GLU A 32 3.56 -38.14 17.07
N LEU A 33 2.71 -37.28 16.52
CA LEU A 33 3.07 -35.91 16.16
C LEU A 33 2.35 -35.00 17.15
N GLU A 34 2.92 -34.92 18.34
CA GLU A 34 2.61 -33.87 19.31
C GLU A 34 3.93 -33.20 19.68
N GLY A 35 4.15 -32.07 19.01
CA GLY A 35 5.27 -31.17 19.20
C GLY A 35 4.74 -29.78 18.94
N VAL A 36 4.00 -29.28 19.93
CA VAL A 36 3.58 -27.89 20.07
C VAL A 36 4.76 -26.98 19.75
N THR A 37 4.66 -26.22 18.69
CA THR A 37 5.42 -24.99 18.51
C THR A 37 4.46 -24.00 17.88
N ASP A 38 3.81 -23.23 18.75
CA ASP A 38 3.07 -22.04 18.39
C ASP A 38 4.02 -21.10 17.62
N GLN A 39 4.03 -21.20 16.30
CA GLN A 39 4.63 -20.18 15.46
C GLN A 39 3.77 -18.93 15.58
N PRO A 40 4.29 -17.80 16.08
CA PRO A 40 3.50 -16.60 16.17
C PRO A 40 3.16 -16.14 14.75
N ALA A 41 1.89 -15.81 14.54
CA ALA A 41 1.34 -15.27 13.29
C ALA A 41 2.07 -14.00 12.77
N ALA A 42 2.98 -13.44 13.57
CA ALA A 42 3.83 -12.30 13.23
C ALA A 42 4.81 -12.56 12.07
N THR A 43 5.23 -13.80 11.82
CA THR A 43 6.25 -14.09 10.79
C THR A 43 5.69 -14.06 9.36
N ARG A 44 4.39 -14.29 9.16
CA ARG A 44 3.76 -14.21 7.83
C ARG A 44 3.56 -12.78 7.33
N LYS A 45 3.56 -11.78 8.22
CA LYS A 45 3.41 -10.37 7.81
C LYS A 45 4.71 -9.79 7.23
N ARG A 46 5.88 -10.28 7.69
CA ARG A 46 7.21 -9.76 7.30
C ARG A 46 7.73 -10.22 5.94
N VAL A 47 7.19 -11.29 5.36
CA VAL A 47 7.69 -11.82 4.06
C VAL A 47 7.17 -11.01 2.86
N LYS A 48 6.09 -10.22 3.03
CA LYS A 48 5.59 -9.27 2.01
C LYS A 48 6.05 -7.81 2.21
N GLU A 49 6.89 -7.54 3.21
CA GLU A 49 7.48 -6.21 3.45
C GLU A 49 8.81 -6.01 2.70
N ALA A 50 9.45 -7.07 2.21
CA ALA A 50 10.80 -7.01 1.62
C ALA A 50 10.90 -6.36 0.22
N ARG A 51 9.87 -5.63 -0.27
CA ARG A 51 9.86 -5.04 -1.63
C ARG A 51 9.17 -3.68 -1.75
N ARG A 52 8.74 -3.03 -0.66
CA ARG A 52 8.24 -1.66 -0.76
C ARG A 52 9.43 -0.69 -0.72
N PRO A 53 9.53 0.29 -1.62
CA PRO A 53 10.50 1.36 -1.48
C PRO A 53 10.30 2.05 -0.12
N GLU A 54 11.38 2.23 0.63
CA GLU A 54 11.38 3.08 1.82
C GLU A 54 11.35 4.54 1.35
N TRP A 55 10.14 5.08 1.23
CA TRP A 55 9.95 6.46 0.84
C TRP A 55 10.38 7.41 1.96
N THR A 56 10.96 8.55 1.60
CA THR A 56 11.42 9.57 2.54
C THR A 56 11.03 10.95 2.02
N MET A 57 11.16 11.98 2.84
CA MET A 57 10.88 13.36 2.42
C MET A 57 11.77 13.84 1.24
N SER A 58 12.93 13.21 1.05
CA SER A 58 13.84 13.46 -0.07
C SER A 58 13.58 12.58 -1.30
N SER A 59 12.60 11.68 -1.25
CA SER A 59 12.23 10.87 -2.41
C SER A 59 11.66 11.74 -3.51
N THR A 60 12.04 11.42 -4.75
CA THR A 60 11.66 12.24 -5.90
C THR A 60 10.19 12.00 -6.26
N VAL A 61 9.52 13.07 -6.71
CA VAL A 61 8.17 13.00 -7.24
C VAL A 61 8.11 12.06 -8.45
N ARG A 62 9.14 12.09 -9.29
CA ARG A 62 9.27 11.20 -10.45
C ARG A 62 9.27 9.72 -10.06
N ASP A 63 10.13 9.33 -9.12
CA ASP A 63 10.24 7.92 -8.71
C ASP A 63 8.97 7.44 -8.01
N THR A 64 8.35 8.29 -7.21
CA THR A 64 7.10 7.96 -6.50
C THR A 64 5.91 7.84 -7.46
N LEU A 65 5.78 8.73 -8.45
CA LEU A 65 4.75 8.65 -9.48
C LEU A 65 4.96 7.46 -10.41
N LEU A 66 6.20 7.18 -10.81
CA LEU A 66 6.52 6.11 -11.76
C LEU A 66 6.79 4.76 -11.07
N GLU A 67 6.62 4.68 -9.75
CA GLU A 67 6.75 3.42 -9.00
C GLU A 67 5.86 2.34 -9.62
N GLY A 68 6.46 1.18 -9.94
CA GLY A 68 5.77 0.03 -10.52
C GLY A 68 5.49 0.15 -12.02
N SER A 69 5.81 1.27 -12.67
CA SER A 69 5.48 1.54 -14.09
C SER A 69 6.56 1.07 -15.07
N THR A 70 7.60 0.38 -14.59
CA THR A 70 8.79 -0.01 -15.36
C THR A 70 8.57 -1.17 -16.34
N GLY A 71 7.49 -1.96 -16.15
CA GLY A 71 7.28 -3.22 -16.87
C GLY A 71 7.22 -3.10 -18.39
N MET A 72 6.83 -1.94 -18.91
CA MET A 72 6.60 -1.73 -20.35
C MET A 72 7.52 -0.65 -20.97
N THR A 73 8.40 -0.06 -20.17
CA THR A 73 9.16 1.17 -20.50
C THR A 73 10.13 1.06 -21.68
N ASN A 74 10.38 -0.13 -22.21
CA ASN A 74 11.16 -0.30 -23.44
C ASN A 74 10.62 -1.44 -24.30
N MET A 75 9.39 -1.87 -24.04
CA MET A 75 8.76 -2.94 -24.81
C MET A 75 8.55 -2.44 -26.25
N LYS A 76 8.98 -3.23 -27.22
CA LYS A 76 8.69 -2.95 -28.62
C LYS A 76 7.22 -3.26 -28.94
N LEU A 77 6.68 -2.60 -29.96
CA LEU A 77 5.30 -2.81 -30.40
C LEU A 77 5.06 -4.28 -30.77
N ASN A 78 5.95 -4.92 -31.52
CA ASN A 78 5.76 -6.34 -31.86
C ASN A 78 5.81 -7.27 -30.64
N ASP A 79 6.63 -6.96 -29.63
CA ASP A 79 6.66 -7.73 -28.37
C ASP A 79 5.32 -7.59 -27.63
N PHE A 80 4.79 -6.37 -27.57
CA PHE A 80 3.47 -6.10 -26.97
C PHE A 80 2.32 -6.79 -27.72
N LEU A 81 2.31 -6.72 -29.05
CA LEU A 81 1.30 -7.39 -29.87
C LEU A 81 1.34 -8.91 -29.67
N TRP A 82 2.55 -9.47 -29.60
CA TRP A 82 2.73 -10.88 -29.35
C TRP A 82 2.16 -11.30 -27.99
N ASP A 83 2.47 -10.56 -26.93
CA ASP A 83 2.10 -10.89 -25.55
C ASP A 83 0.61 -10.65 -25.25
N TYR A 84 0.00 -9.59 -25.79
CA TYR A 84 -1.34 -9.14 -25.37
C TYR A 84 -2.42 -9.22 -26.47
N VAL A 85 -2.03 -9.17 -27.75
CA VAL A 85 -2.98 -9.25 -28.87
C VAL A 85 -3.01 -10.67 -29.46
N GLY A 86 -1.88 -11.37 -29.44
CA GLY A 86 -1.69 -12.73 -29.93
C GLY A 86 -0.82 -12.79 -31.18
N GLY A 87 -0.07 -13.88 -31.34
CA GLY A 87 1.04 -14.03 -32.30
C GLY A 87 0.72 -14.01 -33.80
N GLY A 88 -0.49 -13.58 -34.19
CA GLY A 88 -0.86 -13.28 -35.58
C GLY A 88 -0.82 -11.78 -35.92
N ALA A 89 -0.67 -10.89 -34.93
CA ALA A 89 -0.55 -9.45 -35.15
C ALA A 89 0.93 -9.04 -35.07
N ALA A 90 1.43 -8.40 -36.12
CA ALA A 90 2.76 -7.81 -36.18
C ALA A 90 2.75 -6.61 -37.13
N VAL A 91 3.52 -5.60 -36.81
CA VAL A 91 3.87 -4.50 -37.70
C VAL A 91 5.22 -4.78 -38.36
N ASP A 92 5.51 -4.10 -39.47
CA ASP A 92 6.83 -4.20 -40.10
C ASP A 92 7.94 -3.62 -39.18
N GLU A 93 9.21 -3.85 -39.55
CA GLU A 93 10.35 -3.43 -38.71
C GLU A 93 10.46 -1.91 -38.57
N ASP A 94 10.01 -1.14 -39.58
CA ASP A 94 10.07 0.33 -39.58
C ASP A 94 9.05 0.94 -38.61
N HIS A 95 7.94 0.25 -38.37
CA HIS A 95 6.90 0.65 -37.42
C HIS A 95 7.03 -0.05 -36.05
N ASN A 96 8.05 -0.89 -35.85
CA ASN A 96 8.30 -1.62 -34.60
C ASN A 96 8.96 -0.74 -33.52
N VAL A 97 8.30 0.38 -33.20
CA VAL A 97 8.73 1.37 -32.20
C VAL A 97 8.49 0.87 -30.78
N THR A 98 9.01 1.60 -29.80
CA THR A 98 8.66 1.33 -28.39
C THR A 98 7.20 1.72 -28.14
N ILE A 99 6.57 1.04 -27.19
CA ILE A 99 5.21 1.34 -26.76
C ILE A 99 5.07 2.80 -26.30
N ASP A 100 6.10 3.37 -25.66
CA ASP A 100 6.09 4.78 -25.26
C ASP A 100 5.99 5.74 -26.47
N VAL A 101 6.54 5.38 -27.62
CA VAL A 101 6.46 6.18 -28.86
C VAL A 101 5.11 6.00 -29.54
N LEU A 102 4.62 4.76 -29.61
CA LEU A 102 3.30 4.47 -30.18
C LEU A 102 2.20 5.31 -29.51
N PHE A 103 2.22 5.44 -28.18
CA PHE A 103 1.16 6.11 -27.43
C PHE A 103 1.17 7.64 -27.55
N GLN A 104 2.21 8.22 -28.14
CA GLN A 104 2.21 9.65 -28.45
C GLN A 104 1.40 9.91 -29.71
N GLU A 105 1.60 9.11 -30.76
CA GLU A 105 0.99 9.29 -32.09
C GLU A 105 0.63 7.91 -32.69
N PRO A 106 -0.42 7.23 -32.20
CA PRO A 106 -0.68 5.83 -32.58
C PRO A 106 -1.07 5.65 -34.05
N ASP A 107 -1.71 6.68 -34.64
CA ASP A 107 -2.14 6.68 -36.04
C ASP A 107 -0.97 6.65 -37.03
N ASP A 108 0.22 7.10 -36.60
CA ASP A 108 1.43 7.13 -37.42
C ASP A 108 2.11 5.76 -37.50
N TYR A 109 1.80 4.84 -36.58
CA TYR A 109 2.45 3.52 -36.49
C TYR A 109 1.51 2.34 -36.73
N VAL A 110 0.20 2.50 -36.48
CA VAL A 110 -0.78 1.44 -36.68
C VAL A 110 -1.92 1.95 -37.56
N HIS A 111 -1.88 1.59 -38.84
CA HIS A 111 -2.94 1.99 -39.79
C HIS A 111 -4.15 1.04 -39.81
N ASP A 112 -4.01 -0.18 -39.26
CA ASP A 112 -5.13 -1.13 -39.14
C ASP A 112 -6.04 -0.72 -37.98
N GLN A 113 -7.18 -0.12 -38.32
CA GLN A 113 -8.19 0.32 -37.36
C GLN A 113 -8.73 -0.82 -36.48
N ARG A 114 -8.81 -2.06 -36.98
CA ARG A 114 -9.24 -3.20 -36.16
C ARG A 114 -8.19 -3.59 -35.12
N LEU A 115 -6.92 -3.41 -35.46
CA LEU A 115 -5.82 -3.65 -34.54
C LEU A 115 -5.76 -2.56 -33.47
N LEU A 116 -5.91 -1.29 -33.85
CA LEU A 116 -6.04 -0.17 -32.91
C LEU A 116 -7.21 -0.37 -31.95
N ASP A 117 -8.40 -0.71 -32.45
CA ASP A 117 -9.56 -1.01 -31.61
C ASP A 117 -9.26 -2.12 -30.61
N LYS A 118 -8.51 -3.14 -31.02
CA LYS A 118 -8.12 -4.23 -30.13
C LYS A 118 -7.12 -3.78 -29.07
N ILE A 119 -6.15 -2.95 -29.43
CA ILE A 119 -5.14 -2.39 -28.50
C ILE A 119 -5.81 -1.48 -27.48
N VAL A 120 -6.67 -0.55 -27.91
CA VAL A 120 -7.36 0.42 -27.03
C VAL A 120 -8.25 -0.27 -25.99
N ASN A 121 -8.79 -1.45 -26.34
CA ASN A 121 -9.60 -2.26 -25.43
C ASN A 121 -8.79 -3.12 -24.42
N LEU A 122 -7.46 -3.12 -24.49
CA LEU A 122 -6.62 -3.85 -23.54
C LEU A 122 -6.53 -3.14 -22.18
N THR A 123 -6.42 -3.92 -21.11
CA THR A 123 -6.15 -3.39 -19.75
C THR A 123 -4.78 -2.71 -19.73
N GLU A 124 -3.82 -3.27 -20.45
CA GLU A 124 -2.45 -2.76 -20.56
C GLU A 124 -2.41 -1.40 -21.25
N HIS A 125 -3.32 -1.13 -22.19
CA HIS A 125 -3.49 0.21 -22.75
C HIS A 125 -3.93 1.22 -21.67
N GLN A 126 -4.83 0.83 -20.76
CA GLN A 126 -5.24 1.69 -19.64
C GLN A 126 -4.08 1.96 -18.67
N GLU A 127 -3.22 0.97 -18.41
CA GLU A 127 -2.02 1.14 -17.59
C GLU A 127 -1.02 2.11 -18.24
N LEU A 128 -0.82 2.01 -19.55
CA LEU A 128 0.03 2.91 -20.31
C LEU A 128 -0.52 4.33 -20.35
N GLU A 129 -1.83 4.49 -20.54
CA GLU A 129 -2.48 5.80 -20.49
C GLU A 129 -2.36 6.42 -19.09
N GLY A 130 -2.55 5.63 -18.04
CA GLY A 130 -2.29 6.06 -16.67
C GLY A 130 -0.84 6.53 -16.49
N ARG A 131 0.13 5.78 -17.00
CA ARG A 131 1.55 6.15 -16.97
C ARG A 131 1.84 7.44 -17.75
N ARG A 132 1.23 7.63 -18.92
CA ARG A 132 1.35 8.86 -19.73
C ARG A 132 0.91 10.08 -18.93
N VAL A 133 -0.25 9.99 -18.28
CA VAL A 133 -0.78 11.03 -17.38
C VAL A 133 0.18 11.31 -16.23
N LEU A 134 0.80 10.30 -15.64
CA LEU A 134 1.77 10.46 -14.55
C LEU A 134 3.09 11.10 -15.01
N LEU A 135 3.55 10.81 -16.23
CA LEU A 135 4.72 11.47 -16.83
C LEU A 135 4.45 12.95 -17.08
N GLU A 136 3.30 13.29 -17.65
CA GLU A 136 2.90 14.68 -17.88
C GLU A 136 2.79 15.46 -16.56
N ALA A 137 2.19 14.85 -15.54
CA ALA A 137 2.13 15.42 -14.20
C ALA A 137 3.54 15.63 -13.60
N THR A 138 4.46 14.69 -13.81
CA THR A 138 5.85 14.82 -13.39
C THR A 138 6.50 16.04 -14.06
N THR A 139 6.38 16.18 -15.37
CA THR A 139 6.97 17.32 -16.10
C THR A 139 6.35 18.66 -15.68
N SER A 140 5.05 18.67 -15.39
CA SER A 140 4.36 19.86 -14.91
C SER A 140 4.85 20.26 -13.53
N LEU A 141 4.97 19.29 -12.61
CA LEU A 141 5.49 19.51 -11.26
C LEU A 141 6.95 19.96 -11.26
N GLU A 142 7.80 19.36 -12.09
CA GLU A 142 9.19 19.80 -12.27
C GLU A 142 9.26 21.25 -12.80
N GLY A 143 8.36 21.63 -13.72
CA GLY A 143 8.21 23.01 -14.21
C GLY A 143 7.74 24.00 -13.14
N GLU A 144 6.95 23.55 -12.18
CA GLU A 144 6.53 24.31 -10.99
C GLU A 144 7.59 24.30 -9.87
N GLY A 145 8.72 23.60 -10.06
CA GLY A 145 9.81 23.52 -9.09
C GLY A 145 9.59 22.50 -7.97
N VAL A 146 8.75 21.49 -8.18
CA VAL A 146 8.40 20.43 -7.23
C VAL A 146 9.07 19.12 -7.65
N PHE A 147 10.21 18.82 -7.03
CA PHE A 147 11.06 17.67 -7.35
C PHE A 147 10.98 16.56 -6.32
N ILE A 148 10.74 16.89 -5.05
CA ILE A 148 10.73 15.93 -3.94
C ILE A 148 9.44 15.97 -3.10
N LEU A 149 9.18 14.91 -2.33
CA LEU A 149 7.99 14.80 -1.48
C LEU A 149 7.86 15.93 -0.44
N GLU A 150 8.97 16.44 0.09
CA GLU A 150 8.96 17.60 0.99
C GLU A 150 8.41 18.87 0.33
N GLU A 151 8.71 19.08 -0.95
CA GLU A 151 8.20 20.21 -1.72
C GLU A 151 6.72 20.00 -2.02
N TRP A 152 6.35 18.79 -2.50
CA TRP A 152 4.95 18.39 -2.70
C TRP A 152 4.09 18.62 -1.46
N ARG A 153 4.60 18.32 -0.27
CA ARG A 153 3.92 18.58 1.01
C ARG A 153 3.55 20.06 1.19
N ASN A 154 4.38 20.99 0.72
CA ASN A 154 4.22 22.43 0.99
C ASN A 154 3.52 23.19 -0.14
N ILE A 155 3.06 22.51 -1.20
CA ILE A 155 2.35 23.20 -2.26
C ILE A 155 0.92 23.52 -1.83
N GLU A 156 0.48 24.75 -2.08
CA GLU A 156 -0.84 25.22 -1.65
C GLU A 156 -1.95 24.75 -2.61
N ARG A 157 -1.66 24.73 -3.93
CA ARG A 157 -2.62 24.46 -5.00
C ARG A 157 -2.46 23.06 -5.60
N LYS A 158 -2.67 22.03 -4.79
CA LYS A 158 -2.65 20.62 -5.25
C LYS A 158 -3.80 20.28 -6.21
N ASP A 159 -4.78 21.15 -6.36
CA ASP A 159 -5.95 20.98 -7.22
C ASP A 159 -5.65 21.11 -8.72
N THR A 160 -4.52 21.73 -9.09
CA THR A 160 -4.08 21.83 -10.50
C THR A 160 -3.50 20.53 -11.04
N VAL A 161 -3.03 19.65 -10.16
CA VAL A 161 -2.40 18.38 -10.51
C VAL A 161 -3.46 17.32 -10.77
N THR A 162 -3.25 16.51 -11.81
CA THR A 162 -4.15 15.42 -12.17
C THR A 162 -4.44 14.53 -10.97
N LEU A 163 -5.72 14.17 -10.79
CA LEU A 163 -6.20 13.41 -9.63
C LEU A 163 -5.37 12.14 -9.37
N LEU A 164 -5.04 11.39 -10.42
CA LEU A 164 -4.24 10.17 -10.34
C LEU A 164 -2.85 10.41 -9.72
N ALA A 165 -2.16 11.46 -10.16
CA ALA A 165 -0.84 11.81 -9.65
C ALA A 165 -0.93 12.30 -8.20
N ARG A 166 -1.92 13.15 -7.90
CA ARG A 166 -2.16 13.67 -6.55
C ARG A 166 -2.43 12.53 -5.56
N GLU A 167 -3.33 11.61 -5.88
CA GLU A 167 -3.67 10.47 -5.01
C GLU A 167 -2.45 9.59 -4.72
N LYS A 168 -1.62 9.34 -5.74
CA LYS A 168 -0.40 8.54 -5.59
C LYS A 168 0.62 9.23 -4.67
N LEU A 169 0.88 10.52 -4.89
CA LEU A 169 1.79 11.31 -4.06
C LEU A 169 1.29 11.48 -2.63
N ASP A 170 0.01 11.79 -2.43
CA ASP A 170 -0.56 11.97 -1.10
C ASP A 170 -0.57 10.65 -0.32
N LYS A 171 -0.84 9.51 -0.98
CA LYS A 171 -0.74 8.19 -0.34
C LYS A 171 0.69 7.91 0.16
N VAL A 172 1.69 8.18 -0.67
CA VAL A 172 3.10 8.01 -0.27
C VAL A 172 3.47 8.99 0.84
N LEU A 173 3.08 10.26 0.72
CA LEU A 173 3.35 11.28 1.73
C LEU A 173 2.73 10.93 3.08
N THR A 174 1.48 10.45 3.10
CA THR A 174 0.81 9.96 4.31
C THR A 174 1.59 8.82 4.95
N GLN A 175 2.03 7.83 4.16
CA GLN A 175 2.84 6.72 4.68
C GLN A 175 4.13 7.24 5.36
N VAL A 176 4.88 8.12 4.68
CA VAL A 176 6.12 8.70 5.22
C VAL A 176 5.85 9.48 6.51
N LEU A 177 4.76 10.24 6.57
CA LEU A 177 4.39 11.02 7.75
C LEU A 177 3.98 10.13 8.93
N GLU A 178 3.20 9.08 8.68
CA GLU A 178 2.79 8.12 9.72
C GLU A 178 3.99 7.38 10.32
N GLU A 179 4.92 6.93 9.47
CA GLU A 179 6.15 6.27 9.92
C GLU A 179 7.00 7.22 10.78
N LYS A 180 7.21 8.46 10.32
CA LYS A 180 7.94 9.49 11.10
C LYS A 180 7.26 9.80 12.44
N MET A 181 5.93 9.83 12.47
CA MET A 181 5.16 10.08 13.68
C MET A 181 5.25 8.90 14.66
N LEU A 182 5.19 7.66 14.16
CA LEU A 182 5.35 6.46 14.96
C LEU A 182 6.75 6.37 15.57
N GLU A 183 7.79 6.70 14.80
CA GLU A 183 9.15 6.78 15.30
C GLU A 183 9.32 7.87 16.37
N ALA A 184 8.75 9.06 16.14
CA ALA A 184 8.79 10.15 17.11
C ALA A 184 8.09 9.77 18.42
N LYS A 185 6.91 9.13 18.32
CA LYS A 185 6.17 8.58 19.47
C LYS A 185 7.02 7.54 20.21
N GLY A 186 7.68 6.64 19.47
CA GLY A 186 8.60 5.65 20.03
C GLY A 186 9.75 6.29 20.81
N ARG A 187 10.44 7.29 20.23
CA ARG A 187 11.54 8.02 20.88
C ARG A 187 11.10 8.75 22.14
N ALA A 188 9.98 9.47 22.05
CA ALA A 188 9.41 10.19 23.19
C ALA A 188 9.03 9.23 24.32
N TRP A 189 8.42 8.09 24.00
CA TRP A 189 8.08 7.07 25.01
C TRP A 189 9.33 6.51 25.71
N GLN A 190 10.44 6.32 25.00
CA GLN A 190 11.71 5.92 25.63
C GLN A 190 12.28 7.02 26.54
N GLN A 191 12.18 8.29 26.15
CA GLN A 191 12.61 9.42 26.98
C GLN A 191 11.73 9.59 28.22
N GLN A 192 10.42 9.50 28.07
CA GLN A 192 9.48 9.64 29.18
C GLN A 192 9.60 8.47 30.16
N LYS A 193 9.86 7.25 29.69
CA LYS A 193 10.16 6.08 30.54
C LYS A 193 11.37 6.31 31.46
N LEU A 194 12.36 7.10 31.03
CA LEU A 194 13.48 7.52 31.88
C LEU A 194 13.03 8.54 32.95
N GLU A 195 12.12 9.45 32.61
CA GLU A 195 11.60 10.49 33.51
C GLU A 195 10.54 10.01 34.52
N PHE A 196 9.70 9.03 34.17
CA PHE A 196 8.73 8.40 35.07
C PHE A 196 9.38 7.73 36.28
N THR A 197 10.68 7.44 36.20
CA THR A 197 11.45 6.93 37.34
C THR A 197 11.61 8.00 38.45
N ILE A 198 11.24 9.27 38.21
CA ILE A 198 11.57 10.43 39.06
C ILE A 198 10.35 11.26 39.53
N SER A 199 9.16 11.22 38.90
CA SER A 199 8.02 12.11 39.28
C SER A 199 6.85 11.38 39.99
N THR A 200 6.27 12.03 41.00
CA THR A 200 5.17 11.55 41.87
C THR A 200 3.80 12.20 41.60
N ASN A 201 3.61 12.95 40.51
CA ASN A 201 2.40 13.77 40.33
C ASN A 201 1.55 13.40 39.09
N ILE A 202 0.29 12.99 39.31
CA ILE A 202 -0.61 12.37 38.32
C ILE A 202 -1.07 13.36 37.23
N GLU A 203 -1.27 14.64 37.54
CA GLU A 203 -1.59 15.66 36.52
C GLU A 203 -0.42 15.95 35.59
N GLU A 204 0.82 15.84 36.10
CA GLU A 204 2.03 16.04 35.32
C GLU A 204 2.30 14.88 34.36
N VAL A 205 1.85 13.67 34.72
CA VAL A 205 1.83 12.50 33.84
C VAL A 205 0.83 12.71 32.70
N LEU A 206 -0.44 12.95 33.03
CA LEU A 206 -1.53 12.99 32.06
C LEU A 206 -1.46 14.15 31.05
N LEU A 207 -0.88 15.30 31.44
CA LEU A 207 -0.68 16.45 30.53
C LEU A 207 0.67 16.40 29.80
N LYS A 208 1.68 15.67 30.31
CA LYS A 208 2.92 15.36 29.57
C LYS A 208 2.74 14.22 28.58
N ASP A 209 1.58 13.58 28.48
CA ASP A 209 1.40 12.36 27.67
C ASP A 209 1.11 12.60 26.17
N SER A 210 1.21 13.84 25.66
CA SER A 210 1.24 14.09 24.19
C SER A 210 2.28 15.11 23.70
N PRO A 211 3.57 15.01 24.09
CA PRO A 211 4.62 15.91 23.60
C PRO A 211 4.92 15.64 22.11
N CYS A 212 4.65 14.41 21.66
CA CYS A 212 4.97 13.94 20.33
C CYS A 212 4.25 14.74 19.26
N PHE A 213 2.98 15.12 19.49
CA PHE A 213 2.17 15.85 18.52
C PHE A 213 2.47 17.36 18.51
N MET A 214 2.78 17.93 19.68
CA MET A 214 3.09 19.36 19.79
C MET A 214 4.38 19.76 19.03
N ALA A 215 5.33 18.83 18.95
CA ALA A 215 6.57 19.00 18.20
C ALA A 215 6.47 18.70 16.69
N ILE A 216 5.28 18.32 16.18
CA ILE A 216 5.07 18.11 14.73
C ILE A 216 4.97 19.47 14.03
N LYS A 217 5.54 19.57 12.83
CA LYS A 217 5.38 20.76 11.99
C LYS A 217 3.93 20.90 11.53
N LEU A 218 3.40 22.12 11.52
CA LEU A 218 2.04 22.41 11.10
C LEU A 218 1.74 21.82 9.70
N ASN A 219 2.62 22.02 8.72
CA ASN A 219 2.41 21.48 7.37
C ASN A 219 2.42 19.94 7.33
N ASP A 220 3.21 19.26 8.17
CA ASP A 220 3.19 17.80 8.28
C ASP A 220 1.82 17.33 8.79
N PHE A 221 1.27 18.02 9.79
CA PHE A 221 -0.05 17.74 10.34
C PHE A 221 -1.19 18.02 9.34
N LEU A 222 -1.15 19.16 8.65
CA LEU A 222 -2.15 19.53 7.64
C LEU A 222 -2.13 18.56 6.45
N ALA A 223 -0.95 18.16 6.00
CA ALA A 223 -0.80 17.15 4.96
C ALA A 223 -1.40 15.80 5.40
N LEU A 224 -1.12 15.38 6.63
CA LEU A 224 -1.58 14.10 7.16
C LEU A 224 -3.10 14.05 7.43
N LYS A 225 -3.66 15.12 7.99
CA LYS A 225 -5.03 15.11 8.54
C LYS A 225 -6.05 15.88 7.70
N LEU A 226 -5.61 16.88 6.95
CA LEU A 226 -6.49 17.77 6.17
C LEU A 226 -6.20 17.74 4.67
N CYS A 227 -5.53 16.69 4.18
CA CYS A 227 -5.15 16.55 2.77
C CYS A 227 -4.38 17.78 2.22
N GLY A 228 -3.60 18.45 3.07
CA GLY A 228 -2.86 19.66 2.73
C GLY A 228 -3.68 20.95 2.72
N ARG A 229 -4.96 20.93 3.11
CA ARG A 229 -5.77 22.15 3.21
C ARG A 229 -5.18 23.10 4.25
N GLY A 230 -5.01 24.37 3.85
CA GLY A 230 -4.43 25.41 4.71
C GLY A 230 -2.90 25.36 4.81
N VAL A 231 -2.23 24.49 4.05
CA VAL A 231 -0.77 24.51 3.89
C VAL A 231 -0.36 25.83 3.26
N LEU A 232 0.66 26.47 3.84
CA LEU A 232 1.32 27.65 3.32
C LEU A 232 2.83 27.45 3.43
N ASP A 233 3.61 27.97 2.47
CA ASP A 233 5.08 27.85 2.55
C ASP A 233 5.65 28.53 3.81
N THR A 234 5.03 29.62 4.26
CA THR A 234 5.43 30.34 5.48
C THR A 234 5.32 29.50 6.75
N ASN A 235 4.50 28.44 6.73
CA ASN A 235 4.20 27.60 7.89
C ASN A 235 5.11 26.36 7.99
N ARG A 236 6.04 26.16 7.05
CA ARG A 236 6.90 24.95 6.98
C ARG A 236 7.76 24.68 8.22
N LYS A 237 8.01 25.69 9.05
CA LYS A 237 8.79 25.61 10.30
C LYS A 237 7.95 25.76 11.56
N VAL A 238 6.66 26.09 11.41
CA VAL A 238 5.77 26.34 12.55
C VAL A 238 5.46 25.01 13.21
N LEU A 239 5.57 24.94 14.52
CA LEU A 239 5.18 23.76 15.29
C LEU A 239 3.69 23.82 15.60
N LEU A 240 3.08 22.65 15.76
CA LEU A 240 1.66 22.54 16.08
C LEU A 240 1.33 23.21 17.42
N GLU A 241 2.26 23.18 18.39
CA GLU A 241 2.12 23.91 19.65
C GLU A 241 2.00 25.43 19.44
N GLU A 242 2.84 25.99 18.56
CA GLU A 242 2.86 27.42 18.24
C GLU A 242 1.56 27.82 17.53
N PHE A 243 1.07 26.97 16.62
CA PHE A 243 -0.19 27.16 15.93
C PHE A 243 -1.38 27.21 16.89
N PHE A 244 -1.46 26.31 17.87
CA PHE A 244 -2.62 26.26 18.76
C PHE A 244 -2.76 27.50 19.65
N ARG A 245 -1.65 28.18 19.96
CA ARG A 245 -1.63 29.44 20.73
C ARG A 245 -2.31 30.60 20.00
N ASP A 246 -2.08 30.73 18.70
CA ASP A 246 -2.73 31.72 17.86
C ASP A 246 -2.88 31.23 16.41
N PRO A 247 -3.94 30.46 16.11
CA PRO A 247 -4.09 29.83 14.80
C PRO A 247 -4.43 30.83 13.69
N THR A 248 -5.04 31.97 14.05
CA THR A 248 -5.44 33.02 13.09
C THR A 248 -4.25 33.72 12.44
N LYS A 249 -3.09 33.66 13.09
CA LYS A 249 -1.82 34.14 12.55
C LYS A 249 -1.30 33.29 11.39
N TYR A 250 -1.55 31.98 11.42
CA TYR A 250 -0.94 31.02 10.49
C TYR A 250 -1.90 30.54 9.41
N ILE A 251 -3.21 30.47 9.68
CA ILE A 251 -4.21 30.03 8.70
C ILE A 251 -5.33 31.07 8.65
N ARG A 252 -5.63 31.56 7.44
CA ARG A 252 -6.72 32.52 7.19
C ARG A 252 -8.02 31.84 6.76
N ASP A 253 -7.95 30.57 6.38
CA ASP A 253 -9.12 29.77 5.99
C ASP A 253 -9.99 29.50 7.23
N ALA A 254 -11.15 30.14 7.28
CA ALA A 254 -12.10 30.00 8.37
C ALA A 254 -12.63 28.56 8.51
N GLY A 255 -12.71 27.79 7.42
CA GLY A 255 -13.13 26.38 7.47
C GLY A 255 -12.13 25.51 8.21
N VAL A 256 -10.83 25.67 7.91
CA VAL A 256 -9.75 24.98 8.64
C VAL A 256 -9.71 25.39 10.10
N LEU A 257 -9.97 26.67 10.40
CA LEU A 257 -10.03 27.17 11.77
C LEU A 257 -11.25 26.65 12.56
N VAL A 258 -12.40 26.41 11.90
CA VAL A 258 -13.60 25.82 12.53
C VAL A 258 -13.38 24.34 12.84
N GLU A 259 -12.67 23.61 11.98
CA GLU A 259 -12.27 22.23 12.22
C GLU A 259 -11.27 22.07 13.40
N LYS A 260 -10.73 23.17 13.94
CA LYS A 260 -9.83 23.19 15.13
C LYS A 260 -10.38 22.41 16.32
N GLN A 261 -11.69 22.45 16.59
CA GLN A 261 -12.27 21.71 17.72
C GLN A 261 -12.20 20.19 17.52
N ALA A 262 -12.36 19.71 16.29
CA ALA A 262 -12.15 18.31 15.94
C ALA A 262 -10.66 17.94 15.99
N LEU A 263 -9.76 18.85 15.58
CA LEU A 263 -8.30 18.66 15.63
C LEU A 263 -7.79 18.52 17.07
N VAL A 264 -8.28 19.36 18.00
CA VAL A 264 -7.94 19.27 19.43
C VAL A 264 -8.48 17.98 20.05
N TYR A 265 -9.72 17.57 19.70
CA TYR A 265 -10.32 16.32 20.19
C TYR A 265 -9.61 15.07 19.64
N TYR A 266 -9.19 15.06 18.38
CA TYR A 266 -8.42 13.97 17.78
C TYR A 266 -7.02 13.82 18.40
N VAL A 267 -6.33 14.95 18.62
CA VAL A 267 -5.06 14.98 19.37
C VAL A 267 -5.24 14.41 20.77
N TRP A 268 -6.43 14.56 21.37
CA TRP A 268 -6.77 14.00 22.68
C TRP A 268 -7.15 12.51 22.64
N MET A 269 -7.84 12.05 21.60
CA MET A 269 -8.26 10.64 21.46
C MET A 269 -7.11 9.69 21.09
N ASP A 270 -6.12 10.13 20.31
CA ASP A 270 -4.91 9.34 20.01
C ASP A 270 -3.98 9.15 21.24
N ILE A 271 -4.27 9.84 22.35
CA ILE A 271 -3.61 9.67 23.67
C ILE A 271 -4.35 8.63 24.53
N ALA A 272 -5.66 8.46 24.34
CA ALA A 272 -6.50 7.66 25.22
C ALA A 272 -6.59 6.16 24.87
N VAL A 273 -5.81 5.69 23.87
CA VAL A 273 -5.77 4.30 23.38
C VAL A 273 -4.34 3.77 23.36
#